data_AF-A0A952I317-F1
#
_entry.id   AF-A0A952I317-F1
#
_cell.length_a   1.000
_cell.length_b   1.000
_cell.length_c   1.000
_cell.angle_alpha   90.00
_cell.angle_beta   90.00
_cell.angle_gamma   90.00
#
_symmetry.space_group_name_H-M   'P 1'
#
loop_
_entity.id
_entity.type
_entity.pdbx_description
1 polymer ?
#
loop_
_entity_poly.entity_id
_entity_poly.type
_entity_poly.pdbx_seq_one_letter_code
_entity_poly.pdbx_strand_id
1 'polypeptide(L)'
;MNKTKNKKQFDVTRAQVDPKLQGTKLASFQRRSLAYAMDWAIILLATKYLWFTVLAGVGILYMSRRLNMTVKEGRRLLNRNLNIMDQKLEEYEIEERVRKGIGQYTKYYVYGFIIFLVGVSVLMAIEIIFGAFIPDDFKFIIPAIKEANIHDPIDGMNEGLKLFSRAVGGVFYFSFFTWKWRGQTPAKRLVGIRVVRLNGLKLRLWDSVERVSGYTASAALFLMGFFQYFWDINHQTTHDKISETIVIIDNTKAAMENDNSEQTLEEKVV
;
A
#
# COMPACT_ATOMS: atom_id res chain seq x y z
N MET A 1 2.73 61.82 6.93
CA MET A 1 3.26 60.66 6.19
C MET A 1 2.11 59.67 5.95
N ASN A 2 1.40 59.80 4.83
CA ASN A 2 0.20 58.98 4.54
C ASN A 2 0.63 57.60 4.05
N LYS A 3 0.38 56.55 4.85
CA LYS A 3 0.45 55.15 4.39
C LYS A 3 -0.78 54.88 3.52
N THR A 4 -0.63 55.01 2.21
CA THR A 4 -1.58 54.47 1.24
C THR A 4 -1.63 52.94 1.41
N LYS A 5 -2.71 52.43 2.03
CA LYS A 5 -3.01 51.00 2.01
C LYS A 5 -3.20 50.58 0.56
N ASN A 6 -2.26 49.82 -0.01
CA ASN A 6 -2.44 49.19 -1.32
C ASN A 6 -3.76 48.41 -1.30
N LYS A 7 -4.71 48.82 -2.16
CA LYS A 7 -5.95 48.07 -2.36
C LYS A 7 -5.56 46.70 -2.92
N LYS A 8 -5.96 45.62 -2.24
CA LYS A 8 -5.78 44.26 -2.74
C LYS A 8 -6.51 44.16 -4.08
N GLN A 9 -5.76 44.05 -5.18
CA GLN A 9 -6.31 43.86 -6.53
C GLN A 9 -6.58 42.38 -6.77
N PHE A 10 -7.55 42.09 -7.64
CA PHE A 10 -7.86 40.72 -8.05
C PHE A 10 -6.69 40.17 -8.88
N ASP A 11 -6.14 39.05 -8.43
CA ASP A 11 -4.99 38.39 -9.04
C ASP A 11 -5.43 37.10 -9.74
N VAL A 12 -5.42 37.12 -11.07
CA VAL A 12 -5.79 35.96 -11.93
C VAL A 12 -4.69 34.90 -12.00
N THR A 13 -3.48 35.20 -11.53
CA THR A 13 -2.29 34.35 -11.70
C THR A 13 -2.44 33.00 -10.99
N ARG A 14 -3.25 32.91 -9.92
CA ARG A 14 -3.52 31.63 -9.21
C ARG A 14 -4.33 30.61 -10.02
N ALA A 15 -5.15 31.06 -10.96
CA ALA A 15 -6.02 30.20 -11.75
C ALA A 15 -5.33 29.65 -13.02
N GLN A 16 -4.10 30.10 -13.30
CA GLN A 16 -3.38 29.68 -14.50
C GLN A 16 -2.77 28.29 -14.33
N VAL A 17 -2.95 27.48 -15.38
CA VAL A 17 -2.38 26.13 -15.46
C VAL A 17 -0.88 26.25 -15.73
N ASP A 18 -0.07 25.50 -14.98
CA ASP A 18 1.37 25.42 -15.15
C ASP A 18 1.70 24.93 -16.58
N PRO A 19 2.51 25.68 -17.34
CA PRO A 19 2.98 25.27 -18.66
C PRO A 19 3.59 23.87 -18.69
N LYS A 20 4.24 23.42 -17.60
CA LYS A 20 4.86 22.08 -17.48
C LYS A 20 3.83 20.94 -17.55
N LEU A 21 2.55 21.20 -17.30
CA LEU A 21 1.48 20.20 -17.35
C LEU A 21 0.92 19.98 -18.77
N GLN A 22 1.18 20.92 -19.68
CA GLN A 22 0.69 20.83 -21.05
C GLN A 22 1.44 19.71 -21.79
N GLY A 23 0.69 18.77 -22.40
CA GLY A 23 1.26 17.61 -23.09
C GLY A 23 1.59 16.41 -22.19
N THR A 24 1.33 16.49 -20.88
CA THR A 24 1.52 15.35 -19.97
C THR A 24 0.47 14.26 -20.22
N LYS A 25 0.87 12.98 -20.09
CA LYS A 25 -0.06 11.86 -20.25
C LYS A 25 -0.98 11.75 -19.03
N LEU A 26 -2.27 11.92 -19.26
CA LEU A 26 -3.30 11.76 -18.25
C LEU A 26 -3.50 10.30 -17.87
N ALA A 27 -3.83 10.06 -16.60
CA ALA A 27 -4.14 8.72 -16.12
C ALA A 27 -5.50 8.22 -16.65
N SER A 28 -5.51 7.00 -17.21
CA SER A 28 -6.73 6.30 -17.64
C SER A 28 -7.67 6.00 -16.48
N PHE A 29 -8.98 5.92 -16.76
CA PHE A 29 -10.02 5.56 -15.78
C PHE A 29 -9.69 4.29 -15.00
N GLN A 30 -9.31 3.22 -15.69
CA GLN A 30 -9.00 1.90 -15.11
C GLN A 30 -7.90 1.98 -14.04
N ARG A 31 -6.83 2.75 -14.30
CA ARG A 31 -5.74 2.96 -13.35
C ARG A 31 -6.20 3.73 -12.11
N ARG A 32 -7.06 4.74 -12.30
CA ARG A 32 -7.61 5.54 -11.19
C ARG A 32 -8.54 4.70 -10.31
N SER A 33 -9.44 3.92 -10.92
CA SER A 33 -10.37 3.05 -10.20
C SER A 33 -9.65 1.90 -9.51
N LEU A 34 -8.67 1.26 -10.17
CA LEU A 34 -7.86 0.21 -9.58
C LEU A 34 -7.08 0.71 -8.35
N ALA A 35 -6.43 1.88 -8.46
CA ALA A 35 -5.72 2.47 -7.33
C ALA A 35 -6.67 2.77 -6.15
N TYR A 36 -7.87 3.29 -6.44
CA TYR A 36 -8.88 3.55 -5.41
C TYR A 36 -9.37 2.27 -4.72
N ALA A 37 -9.65 1.22 -5.49
CA ALA A 37 -10.08 -0.08 -4.96
C ALA A 37 -8.97 -0.74 -4.12
N MET A 38 -7.72 -0.68 -4.59
CA MET A 38 -6.55 -1.18 -3.86
C MET A 38 -6.31 -0.40 -2.56
N ASP A 39 -6.47 0.93 -2.54
CA ASP A 39 -6.35 1.71 -1.31
C ASP A 39 -7.42 1.30 -0.27
N TRP A 40 -8.66 1.05 -0.70
CA TRP A 40 -9.70 0.52 0.19
C TRP A 40 -9.37 -0.87 0.71
N ALA A 41 -8.85 -1.76 -0.15
CA ALA A 41 -8.38 -3.07 0.29
C ALA A 41 -7.28 -2.95 1.36
N ILE A 42 -6.32 -2.03 1.17
CA ILE A 42 -5.24 -1.76 2.13
C ILE A 42 -5.81 -1.23 3.46
N ILE A 43 -6.75 -0.27 3.41
CA ILE A 43 -7.39 0.27 4.61
C ILE A 43 -8.18 -0.82 5.35
N LEU A 44 -8.96 -1.63 4.64
CA LEU A 44 -9.75 -2.72 5.23
C LEU A 44 -8.86 -3.78 5.87
N LEU A 45 -7.77 -4.17 5.19
CA LEU A 45 -6.77 -5.07 5.75
C LEU A 45 -6.09 -4.48 6.98
N ALA A 46 -5.68 -3.21 6.91
CA ALA A 46 -5.07 -2.52 8.04
C ALA A 46 -6.03 -2.42 9.24
N THR A 47 -7.33 -2.25 8.99
CA THR A 47 -8.35 -2.14 10.05
C THR A 47 -8.66 -3.50 10.67
N LYS A 48 -8.86 -4.55 9.85
CA LYS A 48 -9.19 -5.91 10.31
C LYS A 48 -8.02 -6.58 11.02
N TYR A 49 -6.80 -6.27 10.60
CA TYR A 49 -5.57 -6.89 11.11
C TYR A 49 -4.67 -5.89 11.83
N LEU A 50 -5.18 -4.78 12.38
CA LEU A 50 -4.33 -3.77 13.04
C LEU A 50 -3.45 -4.39 14.14
N TRP A 51 -4.05 -5.18 15.03
CA TRP A 51 -3.35 -5.93 16.06
C TRP A 51 -2.44 -7.01 15.49
N PHE A 52 -2.91 -7.72 14.44
CA PHE A 52 -2.16 -8.81 13.82
C PHE A 52 -0.97 -8.33 12.99
N THR A 53 -1.02 -7.14 12.39
CA THR A 53 0.08 -6.52 11.62
C THR A 53 1.13 -5.93 12.54
N VAL A 54 0.74 -5.37 13.68
CA VAL A 54 1.68 -4.95 14.75
C VAL A 54 2.35 -6.18 15.36
N LEU A 55 1.60 -7.22 15.72
CA LEU A 55 2.16 -8.47 16.23
C LEU A 55 2.96 -9.24 15.18
N ALA A 56 2.55 -9.26 13.91
CA ALA A 56 3.30 -9.88 12.83
C ALA A 56 4.55 -9.08 12.49
N GLY A 57 4.52 -7.74 12.55
CA GLY A 57 5.70 -6.90 12.37
C GLY A 57 6.74 -7.18 13.47
N VAL A 58 6.32 -7.14 14.73
CA VAL A 58 7.17 -7.47 15.89
C VAL A 58 7.61 -8.94 15.86
N GLY A 59 6.70 -9.83 15.49
CA GLY A 59 6.93 -11.26 15.34
C GLY A 59 7.93 -11.57 14.25
N ILE A 60 7.80 -10.97 13.06
CA ILE A 60 8.75 -11.09 11.95
C ILE A 60 10.12 -10.55 12.37
N LEU A 61 10.18 -9.44 13.11
CA LEU A 61 11.45 -8.86 13.58
C LEU A 61 12.13 -9.74 14.65
N TYR A 62 11.36 -10.28 15.58
CA TYR A 62 11.82 -11.20 16.61
C TYR A 62 12.24 -12.56 16.03
N MET A 63 11.40 -13.11 15.15
CA MET A 63 11.56 -14.43 14.56
C MET A 63 12.65 -14.43 13.49
N SER A 64 12.80 -13.37 12.68
CA SER A 64 13.91 -13.25 11.73
C SER A 64 15.28 -13.20 12.41
N ARG A 65 15.36 -12.60 13.61
CA ARG A 65 16.58 -12.65 14.43
C ARG A 65 16.82 -14.04 15.04
N ARG A 66 15.77 -14.70 15.54
CA ARG A 66 15.88 -16.01 16.20
C ARG A 66 16.12 -17.18 15.22
N LEU A 67 15.40 -17.22 14.09
CA LEU A 67 15.55 -18.23 13.04
C LEU A 67 16.96 -18.26 12.45
N ASN A 68 17.57 -17.09 12.22
CA ASN A 68 18.93 -17.02 11.68
C ASN A 68 19.98 -17.66 12.61
N MET A 69 19.77 -17.60 13.93
CA MET A 69 20.64 -18.25 14.89
C MET A 69 20.39 -19.76 14.96
N THR A 70 19.12 -20.17 15.05
CA THR A 70 18.73 -21.59 15.10
C THR A 70 19.14 -22.35 13.83
N VAL A 71 19.03 -21.75 12.64
CA VAL A 71 19.46 -22.37 11.38
C VAL A 71 20.98 -22.52 11.32
N LYS A 72 21.75 -21.54 11.83
CA LYS A 72 23.21 -21.63 11.91
C LYS A 72 23.65 -22.73 12.88
N GLU A 73 23.03 -22.83 14.04
CA GLU A 73 23.30 -23.88 15.02
C GLU A 73 22.88 -25.27 14.52
N GLY A 74 21.70 -25.38 13.89
CA GLY A 74 21.22 -26.63 13.29
C GLY A 74 22.16 -27.15 12.19
N ARG A 75 22.69 -26.26 11.35
CA ARG A 75 23.68 -26.63 10.33
C ARG A 75 25.00 -27.13 10.95
N ARG A 76 25.45 -26.51 12.04
CA ARG A 76 26.66 -26.97 12.77
C ARG A 76 26.45 -28.34 13.40
N LEU A 77 25.31 -28.57 14.06
CA LEU A 77 24.98 -29.85 14.68
C LEU A 77 24.84 -30.97 13.65
N LEU A 78 24.19 -30.71 12.53
CA LEU A 78 24.05 -31.67 11.44
C LEU A 78 25.43 -32.10 10.90
N ASN A 79 26.30 -31.14 10.61
CA ASN A 79 27.65 -31.45 10.13
C ASN A 79 28.48 -32.22 11.17
N ARG A 80 28.35 -31.88 12.45
CA ARG A 80 29.02 -32.63 13.53
C ARG A 80 28.54 -34.07 13.62
N ASN A 81 27.23 -34.28 13.61
CA ASN A 81 26.65 -35.63 13.70
C ASN A 81 26.94 -36.47 12.46
N LEU A 82 26.99 -35.85 11.28
CA LEU A 82 27.38 -36.53 10.04
C LEU A 82 28.86 -36.96 10.07
N ASN A 83 29.75 -36.15 10.64
CA ASN A 83 31.15 -36.53 10.81
C ASN A 83 31.31 -37.70 11.81
N ILE A 84 30.54 -37.70 12.89
CA ILE A 84 30.53 -38.82 13.86
C ILE A 84 30.00 -40.10 13.21
N MET A 85 28.97 -39.98 12.36
CA MET A 85 28.43 -41.10 11.60
C MET A 85 29.47 -41.63 10.60
N ASP A 86 30.19 -40.75 9.92
CA ASP A 86 31.27 -41.12 9.00
C ASP A 86 32.39 -41.89 9.70
N GLN A 87 32.81 -41.42 10.88
CA GLN A 87 33.77 -42.12 11.76
C GLN A 87 33.27 -43.50 12.20
N LYS A 88 32.01 -43.61 12.61
CA LYS A 88 31.43 -44.91 12.99
C LYS A 88 31.33 -45.87 11.81
N LEU A 89 31.02 -45.38 10.60
CA LEU A 89 30.92 -46.21 9.40
C LEU A 89 32.30 -46.69 8.90
N GLU A 90 33.37 -46.03 9.32
CA GLU A 90 34.76 -46.44 9.05
C GLU A 90 35.15 -47.70 9.84
N GLU A 91 34.59 -47.89 11.05
CA GLU A 91 34.80 -49.09 11.88
C GLU A 91 34.18 -50.37 11.28
N TYR A 92 33.22 -50.24 10.35
CA TYR A 92 32.51 -51.37 9.73
C TYR A 92 33.08 -51.80 8.36
N GLU A 93 34.30 -51.39 8.01
CA GLU A 93 34.99 -51.70 6.73
C GLU A 93 34.13 -51.41 5.47
N ILE A 94 33.23 -50.42 5.54
CA ILE A 94 32.30 -50.10 4.44
C ILE A 94 33.05 -49.41 3.30
N GLU A 95 32.79 -49.85 2.07
CA GLU A 95 33.35 -49.29 0.83
C GLU A 95 33.18 -47.76 0.77
N GLU A 96 34.26 -47.04 0.46
CA GLU A 96 34.33 -45.58 0.55
C GLU A 96 33.27 -44.86 -0.31
N ARG A 97 32.91 -45.47 -1.44
CA ARG A 97 31.84 -45.00 -2.33
C ARG A 97 30.46 -45.06 -1.66
N VAL A 98 30.18 -46.14 -0.94
CA VAL A 98 28.90 -46.35 -0.23
C VAL A 98 28.81 -45.42 0.97
N ARG A 99 29.91 -45.23 1.71
CA ARG A 99 30.00 -44.33 2.87
C ARG A 99 29.71 -42.87 2.51
N LYS A 100 30.37 -42.35 1.46
CA LYS A 100 30.13 -40.99 0.93
C LYS A 100 28.69 -40.83 0.42
N GLY A 101 28.14 -41.88 -0.17
CA GLY A 101 26.74 -41.94 -0.59
C GLY A 101 25.78 -41.78 0.60
N ILE A 102 25.95 -42.55 1.66
CA ILE A 102 25.11 -42.50 2.88
C ILE A 102 25.09 -41.08 3.45
N GLY A 103 26.25 -40.44 3.62
CA GLY A 103 26.33 -39.07 4.12
C GLY A 103 25.62 -38.04 3.24
N GLN A 104 25.68 -38.19 1.91
CA GLN A 104 24.96 -37.33 0.97
C GLN A 104 23.44 -37.56 1.03
N TYR A 105 22.98 -38.82 1.02
CA TYR A 105 21.55 -39.14 1.12
C TYR A 105 20.95 -38.66 2.44
N THR A 106 21.67 -38.79 3.57
CA THR A 106 21.23 -38.26 4.87
C THR A 106 21.10 -36.74 4.84
N LYS A 107 22.03 -36.00 4.20
CA LYS A 107 21.90 -34.55 4.02
C LYS A 107 20.66 -34.20 3.20
N TYR A 108 20.45 -34.84 2.05
CA TYR A 108 19.30 -34.57 1.18
C TYR A 108 17.98 -34.88 1.87
N TYR A 109 17.90 -35.99 2.62
CA TYR A 109 16.71 -36.36 3.38
C TYR A 109 16.38 -35.31 4.45
N VAL A 110 17.35 -34.90 5.26
CA VAL A 110 17.14 -33.91 6.33
C VAL A 110 16.77 -32.53 5.75
N TYR A 111 17.46 -32.06 4.72
CA TYR A 111 17.12 -30.78 4.08
C TYR A 111 15.77 -30.83 3.36
N GLY A 112 15.47 -31.92 2.66
CA GLY A 112 14.18 -32.14 2.00
C GLY A 112 13.03 -32.15 3.01
N PHE A 113 13.19 -32.82 4.15
CA PHE A 113 12.21 -32.84 5.22
C PHE A 113 11.97 -31.46 5.84
N ILE A 114 13.03 -30.67 6.08
CA ILE A 114 12.91 -29.29 6.58
C ILE A 114 12.18 -28.40 5.56
N ILE A 115 12.54 -28.47 4.28
CA ILE A 115 11.88 -27.71 3.22
C ILE A 115 10.40 -28.09 3.11
N PHE A 116 10.09 -29.38 3.22
CA PHE A 116 8.71 -29.88 3.22
C PHE A 116 7.90 -29.31 4.39
N LEU A 117 8.41 -29.38 5.63
CA LEU A 117 7.73 -28.84 6.81
C LEU A 117 7.51 -27.32 6.70
N VAL A 118 8.50 -26.58 6.22
CA VAL A 118 8.37 -25.13 5.99
C VAL A 118 7.34 -24.86 4.89
N GLY A 119 7.35 -25.62 3.79
CA GLY A 119 6.37 -25.52 2.71
C GLY A 119 4.94 -25.74 3.19
N VAL A 120 4.71 -26.78 3.99
CA VAL A 120 3.41 -27.08 4.60
C VAL A 120 2.95 -25.95 5.52
N SER A 121 3.85 -25.36 6.32
CA SER A 121 3.52 -24.23 7.19
C SER A 121 3.15 -22.96 6.42
N VAL A 122 3.80 -22.71 5.28
CA VAL A 122 3.51 -21.57 4.40
C VAL A 122 2.17 -21.78 3.69
N LEU A 123 1.88 -23.01 3.22
CA LEU A 123 0.59 -23.33 2.60
C LEU A 123 -0.58 -23.18 3.58
N MET A 124 -0.45 -23.67 4.82
CA MET A 124 -1.45 -23.43 5.87
C MET A 124 -1.64 -21.94 6.17
N ALA A 125 -0.57 -21.15 6.20
CA ALA A 125 -0.67 -19.71 6.38
C ALA A 125 -1.41 -19.03 5.22
N ILE A 126 -1.17 -19.48 3.98
CA ILE A 126 -1.89 -19.02 2.78
C ILE A 126 -3.38 -19.39 2.88
N GLU A 127 -3.73 -20.60 3.33
CA GLU A 127 -5.12 -21.02 3.53
C GLU A 127 -5.83 -20.20 4.61
N ILE A 128 -5.17 -19.89 5.73
CA ILE A 128 -5.73 -19.03 6.78
C ILE A 128 -5.95 -17.61 6.26
N ILE A 129 -4.99 -17.08 5.49
CA ILE A 129 -5.11 -15.76 4.86
C ILE A 129 -6.26 -15.78 3.85
N PHE A 130 -6.36 -16.82 3.01
CA PHE A 130 -7.40 -16.97 2.00
C PHE A 130 -8.79 -17.16 2.63
N GLY A 131 -8.91 -18.00 3.65
CA GLY A 131 -10.14 -18.21 4.42
C GLY A 131 -10.58 -16.98 5.20
N ALA A 132 -9.65 -16.09 5.58
CA ALA A 132 -9.98 -14.81 6.19
C ALA A 132 -10.22 -13.68 5.16
N PHE A 133 -9.85 -13.90 3.90
CA PHE A 133 -10.13 -13.03 2.74
C PHE A 133 -11.44 -13.37 2.02
N ILE A 134 -11.99 -14.58 2.20
CA ILE A 134 -13.41 -14.85 1.91
C ILE A 134 -14.20 -14.13 2.99
N PRO A 135 -14.91 -13.04 2.68
CA PRO A 135 -15.68 -12.35 3.68
C PRO A 135 -16.92 -13.20 3.98
N ASP A 136 -17.18 -13.51 5.25
CA ASP A 136 -18.53 -13.86 5.71
C ASP A 136 -19.54 -12.77 5.27
N ASP A 137 -19.06 -11.57 4.99
CA ASP A 137 -19.78 -10.44 4.41
C ASP A 137 -20.36 -10.70 3.00
N PHE A 138 -19.85 -11.68 2.22
CA PHE A 138 -20.45 -12.05 0.93
C PHE A 138 -21.66 -12.99 1.05
N LYS A 139 -21.89 -13.59 2.23
CA LYS A 139 -23.22 -14.14 2.60
C LYS A 139 -24.15 -13.07 3.19
N PHE A 140 -23.64 -11.86 3.43
CA PHE A 140 -24.29 -10.81 4.22
C PHE A 140 -24.89 -9.66 3.38
N ILE A 141 -24.83 -9.72 2.05
CA ILE A 141 -25.46 -8.71 1.18
C ILE A 141 -26.96 -9.00 0.97
N ILE A 142 -27.45 -10.21 1.29
CA ILE A 142 -28.87 -10.58 1.16
C ILE A 142 -29.68 -10.38 2.47
N PRO A 143 -29.14 -10.51 3.70
CA PRO A 143 -29.91 -10.26 4.92
C PRO A 143 -29.87 -8.80 5.41
N ALA A 144 -28.85 -8.02 5.06
CA ALA A 144 -28.68 -6.63 5.55
C ALA A 144 -29.74 -5.64 5.03
N ILE A 145 -30.53 -6.02 4.02
CA ILE A 145 -31.71 -5.25 3.58
C ILE A 145 -32.99 -5.76 4.27
N LYS A 146 -32.98 -6.95 4.88
CA LYS A 146 -34.20 -7.63 5.33
C LYS A 146 -34.46 -7.59 6.84
N GLU A 147 -33.48 -7.26 7.66
CA GLU A 147 -33.67 -7.13 9.11
C GLU A 147 -32.93 -5.94 9.68
N ALA A 148 -33.47 -4.75 9.42
CA ALA A 148 -33.30 -3.62 10.33
C ALA A 148 -34.08 -3.91 11.63
N ASN A 149 -33.61 -4.89 12.41
CA ASN A 149 -34.01 -5.04 13.82
C ASN A 149 -33.25 -3.96 14.61
N ILE A 150 -33.79 -2.74 14.57
CA ILE A 150 -33.42 -1.65 15.46
C ILE A 150 -34.00 -2.01 16.84
N HIS A 151 -33.22 -2.66 17.70
CA HIS A 151 -33.71 -3.00 19.05
C HIS A 151 -32.85 -2.61 20.24
N ASP A 152 -31.85 -1.73 20.09
CA ASP A 152 -31.35 -0.93 21.22
C ASP A 152 -30.70 0.39 20.74
N PRO A 153 -31.08 1.58 21.28
CA PRO A 153 -30.53 2.87 20.87
C PRO A 153 -29.02 3.02 21.18
N ILE A 154 -28.50 2.20 22.10
CA ILE A 154 -27.08 2.17 22.48
C ILE A 154 -26.24 1.47 21.40
N ASP A 155 -26.76 0.42 20.76
CA ASP A 155 -26.05 -0.31 19.71
C ASP A 155 -25.98 0.48 18.41
N GLY A 156 -27.05 1.22 18.07
CA GLY A 156 -27.03 2.17 16.95
C GLY A 156 -25.98 3.28 17.11
N MET A 157 -25.75 3.75 18.34
CA MET A 157 -24.73 4.76 18.66
C MET A 157 -23.31 4.18 18.53
N ASN A 158 -23.09 2.94 18.99
CA ASN A 158 -21.82 2.24 18.84
C ASN A 158 -21.47 1.96 17.37
N GLU A 159 -22.44 1.51 16.57
CA GLU A 159 -22.27 1.31 15.13
C GLU A 159 -22.06 2.64 14.39
N GLY A 160 -22.81 3.69 14.73
CA GLY A 160 -22.60 5.03 14.19
C GLY A 160 -21.20 5.57 14.48
N LEU A 161 -20.69 5.36 15.70
CA LEU A 161 -19.34 5.76 16.10
C LEU A 161 -18.25 4.93 15.39
N LYS A 162 -18.47 3.62 15.20
CA LYS A 162 -17.58 2.76 14.38
C LYS A 162 -17.53 3.23 12.92
N LEU A 163 -18.67 3.54 12.31
CA LEU A 163 -18.73 4.07 10.95
C LEU A 163 -18.02 5.44 10.84
N PHE A 164 -18.27 6.33 11.80
CA PHE A 164 -17.62 7.64 11.87
C PHE A 164 -16.11 7.51 12.02
N SER A 165 -15.64 6.68 12.95
CA SER A 165 -14.20 6.45 13.16
C SER A 165 -13.51 5.83 11.94
N ARG A 166 -14.17 4.92 11.21
CA ARG A 166 -13.67 4.39 9.92
C ARG A 166 -13.60 5.47 8.85
N ALA A 167 -14.63 6.31 8.75
CA ALA A 167 -14.65 7.43 7.81
C ALA A 167 -13.51 8.43 8.10
N VAL A 168 -13.34 8.81 9.37
CA VAL A 168 -12.26 9.69 9.83
C VAL A 168 -10.89 9.04 9.56
N GLY A 169 -10.71 7.77 9.87
CA GLY A 169 -9.49 7.03 9.57
C GLY A 169 -9.15 7.01 8.08
N GLY A 170 -10.15 6.81 7.21
CA GLY A 170 -9.99 6.92 5.76
C GLY A 170 -9.55 8.32 5.32
N VAL A 171 -10.17 9.38 5.86
CA VAL A 171 -9.76 10.77 5.60
C VAL A 171 -8.30 11.00 6.00
N PHE A 172 -7.89 10.53 7.18
CA PHE A 172 -6.50 10.64 7.62
C PHE A 172 -5.55 9.87 6.71
N TYR A 173 -5.86 8.62 6.34
CA TYR A 173 -5.05 7.81 5.43
C TYR A 173 -4.82 8.53 4.09
N PHE A 174 -5.91 8.91 3.42
CA PHE A 174 -5.82 9.52 2.11
C PHE A 174 -5.14 10.89 2.16
N SER A 175 -5.44 11.71 3.17
CA SER A 175 -4.84 13.04 3.31
C SER A 175 -3.35 12.96 3.64
N PHE A 176 -2.97 12.09 4.58
CA PHE A 176 -1.58 11.94 5.01
C PHE A 176 -0.69 11.37 3.90
N PHE A 177 -1.08 10.26 3.29
CA PHE A 177 -0.25 9.62 2.26
C PHE A 177 -0.16 10.47 1.00
N THR A 178 -1.28 11.03 0.53
CA THR A 178 -1.28 11.90 -0.65
C THR A 178 -0.40 13.13 -0.44
N TRP A 179 -0.41 13.74 0.74
CA TRP A 179 0.50 14.84 1.07
C TRP A 179 1.96 14.37 1.17
N LYS A 180 2.23 13.31 1.95
CA LYS A 180 3.59 12.82 2.24
C LYS A 180 4.34 12.35 0.99
N TRP A 181 3.65 11.71 0.04
CA TRP A 181 4.24 11.24 -1.21
C TRP A 181 3.90 12.12 -2.42
N ARG A 182 3.74 13.43 -2.20
CA ARG A 182 3.64 14.44 -3.28
C ARG A 182 2.58 14.07 -4.34
N GLY A 183 1.38 13.66 -3.89
CA GLY A 183 0.26 13.31 -4.75
C GLY A 183 -0.01 11.82 -4.92
N GLN A 184 0.63 10.95 -4.14
CA GLN A 184 0.48 9.49 -4.27
C GLN A 184 0.02 8.85 -2.96
N THR A 185 -0.88 7.87 -3.07
CA THR A 185 -1.20 6.91 -2.02
C THR A 185 -0.41 5.61 -2.28
N PRO A 186 -0.31 4.66 -1.32
CA PRO A 186 0.37 3.39 -1.57
C PRO A 186 -0.09 2.72 -2.87
N ALA A 187 -1.40 2.63 -3.10
CA ALA A 187 -1.92 2.03 -4.33
C ALA A 187 -1.60 2.85 -5.59
N LYS A 188 -1.70 4.19 -5.53
CA LYS A 188 -1.35 5.04 -6.68
C LYS A 188 0.12 4.91 -7.07
N ARG A 189 1.02 4.68 -6.11
CA ARG A 189 2.43 4.38 -6.38
C ARG A 189 2.57 3.06 -7.13
N LEU A 190 1.87 2.02 -6.70
CA LEU A 190 1.89 0.71 -7.36
C LEU A 190 1.38 0.78 -8.80
N VAL A 191 0.36 1.60 -9.07
CA VAL A 191 -0.24 1.77 -10.40
C VAL A 191 0.49 2.85 -11.25
N GLY A 192 1.49 3.52 -10.69
CA GLY A 192 2.30 4.52 -11.40
C GLY A 192 1.52 5.77 -11.81
N ILE A 193 0.63 6.25 -10.94
CA ILE A 193 -0.12 7.49 -11.15
C ILE A 193 0.13 8.48 -10.02
N ARG A 194 0.02 9.77 -10.31
CA ARG A 194 0.18 10.82 -9.29
C ARG A 194 -0.83 11.94 -9.50
N VAL A 195 -1.21 12.57 -8.40
CA VAL A 195 -1.99 13.80 -8.38
C VAL A 195 -1.04 15.00 -8.38
N VAL A 196 -1.29 15.97 -9.24
CA VAL A 196 -0.56 17.23 -9.30
C VAL A 196 -1.54 18.40 -9.27
N ARG A 197 -1.12 19.53 -8.72
CA ARG A 197 -1.92 20.76 -8.75
C ARG A 197 -1.81 21.42 -10.12
N LEU A 198 -2.88 22.06 -10.55
CA LEU A 198 -2.94 22.79 -11.81
C LEU A 198 -1.92 23.93 -11.86
N ASN A 199 -1.63 24.58 -10.74
CA ASN A 199 -0.65 25.66 -10.65
C ASN A 199 0.81 25.20 -10.46
N GLY A 200 1.10 23.90 -10.58
CA GLY A 200 2.48 23.38 -10.51
C GLY A 200 3.11 23.29 -9.12
N LEU A 201 2.50 23.95 -8.14
CA LEU A 201 3.01 23.98 -6.77
C LEU A 201 2.82 22.63 -6.05
N LYS A 202 3.62 22.41 -5.01
CA LYS A 202 3.54 21.20 -4.17
C LYS A 202 2.15 21.07 -3.54
N LEU A 203 1.65 19.83 -3.49
CA LEU A 203 0.37 19.50 -2.87
C LEU A 203 0.39 19.84 -1.37
N ARG A 204 -0.55 20.68 -0.90
CA ARG A 204 -0.70 20.96 0.52
C ARG A 204 -1.54 19.87 1.18
N LEU A 205 -1.42 19.80 2.50
CA LEU A 205 -2.24 18.89 3.31
C LEU A 205 -3.73 19.23 3.16
N TRP A 206 -4.07 20.52 3.12
CA TRP A 206 -5.45 20.99 2.93
C TRP A 206 -6.02 20.57 1.57
N ASP A 207 -5.25 20.74 0.49
CA ASP A 207 -5.63 20.29 -0.86
C ASP A 207 -5.92 18.77 -0.88
N SER A 208 -5.22 18.00 -0.04
CA SER A 208 -5.46 16.55 0.09
C SER A 208 -6.76 16.24 0.84
N VAL A 209 -7.10 17.02 1.87
CA VAL A 209 -8.37 16.90 2.62
C VAL A 209 -9.56 17.27 1.73
N GLU A 210 -9.45 18.35 0.96
CA GLU A 210 -10.47 18.80 0.00
C GLU A 210 -10.77 17.73 -1.07
N ARG A 211 -9.73 17.00 -1.52
CA ARG A 211 -9.96 15.87 -2.44
C ARG A 211 -10.77 14.77 -1.79
N VAL A 212 -10.52 14.49 -0.50
CA VAL A 212 -11.25 13.43 0.21
C VAL A 212 -12.72 13.79 0.39
N SER A 213 -13.01 15.01 0.83
CA SER A 213 -14.40 15.49 0.92
C SER A 213 -15.07 15.52 -0.47
N GLY A 214 -14.31 15.83 -1.52
CA GLY A 214 -14.76 15.73 -2.90
C GLY A 214 -15.15 14.31 -3.33
N TYR A 215 -14.47 13.25 -2.86
CA TYR A 215 -14.90 11.86 -3.14
C TYR A 215 -16.26 11.58 -2.49
N THR A 216 -16.47 12.02 -1.25
CA THR A 216 -17.75 11.88 -0.54
C THR A 216 -18.86 12.63 -1.28
N ALA A 217 -18.60 13.87 -1.72
CA ALA A 217 -19.56 14.64 -2.51
C ALA A 217 -19.86 13.97 -3.87
N SER A 218 -18.85 13.42 -4.52
CA SER A 218 -18.99 12.68 -5.79
C SER A 218 -19.86 11.43 -5.60
N ALA A 219 -19.74 10.74 -4.47
CA ALA A 219 -20.53 9.56 -4.12
C ALA A 219 -21.97 9.92 -3.75
N ALA A 220 -22.16 10.98 -2.94
CA ALA A 220 -23.48 11.46 -2.52
C ALA A 220 -24.37 11.88 -3.70
N LEU A 221 -23.76 12.43 -4.76
CA LEU A 221 -24.44 12.74 -6.02
C LEU A 221 -24.58 11.51 -6.92
N PHE A 222 -24.90 10.33 -6.37
CA PHE A 222 -25.07 9.08 -7.12
C PHE A 222 -23.90 8.74 -8.06
N LEU A 223 -22.67 8.87 -7.57
CA LEU A 223 -21.44 8.65 -8.34
C LEU A 223 -21.24 9.59 -9.55
N MET A 224 -22.13 10.56 -9.76
CA MET A 224 -22.09 11.45 -10.91
C MET A 224 -20.80 12.27 -10.97
N GLY A 225 -20.22 12.61 -9.81
CA GLY A 225 -18.94 13.30 -9.76
C GLY A 225 -17.76 12.48 -10.30
N PHE A 226 -17.87 11.15 -10.34
CA PHE A 226 -16.88 10.27 -10.96
C PHE A 226 -17.11 10.13 -12.47
N PHE A 227 -18.37 10.09 -12.93
CA PHE A 227 -18.69 10.06 -14.35
C PHE A 227 -18.25 11.30 -15.11
N GLN A 228 -17.97 12.40 -14.39
CA GLN A 228 -17.38 13.59 -15.01
C GLN A 228 -16.08 13.32 -15.77
N TYR A 229 -15.38 12.24 -15.42
CA TYR A 229 -14.24 11.75 -16.17
C TYR A 229 -14.51 11.61 -17.68
N PHE A 230 -15.68 11.12 -18.11
CA PHE A 230 -15.89 10.69 -19.51
C PHE A 230 -16.18 11.82 -20.48
N TRP A 231 -16.64 12.98 -20.00
CA TRP A 231 -17.00 14.13 -20.83
C TRP A 231 -16.12 15.36 -20.60
N ASP A 232 -15.26 15.33 -19.58
CA ASP A 232 -14.33 16.41 -19.29
C ASP A 232 -13.05 16.23 -20.12
N ILE A 233 -12.64 17.28 -20.84
CA ILE A 233 -11.48 17.25 -21.76
C ILE A 233 -10.20 16.84 -21.02
N ASN A 234 -10.05 17.27 -19.76
CA ASN A 234 -8.89 16.98 -18.93
C ASN A 234 -9.09 15.73 -18.06
N HIS A 235 -10.18 15.00 -18.29
CA HIS A 235 -10.60 13.85 -17.49
C HIS A 235 -10.64 14.18 -15.98
N GLN A 236 -11.06 15.40 -15.62
CA GLN A 236 -11.19 15.82 -14.23
C GLN A 236 -12.56 15.43 -13.66
N THR A 237 -12.53 14.80 -12.51
CA THR A 237 -13.71 14.52 -11.69
C THR A 237 -14.07 15.70 -10.79
N THR A 238 -15.22 15.65 -10.10
CA THR A 238 -15.62 16.71 -9.17
C THR A 238 -14.58 16.98 -8.09
N HIS A 239 -13.97 15.93 -7.52
CA HIS A 239 -12.92 16.08 -6.51
C HIS A 239 -11.59 16.60 -7.08
N ASP A 240 -11.30 16.35 -8.36
CA ASP A 240 -10.15 16.95 -9.04
C ASP A 240 -10.36 18.46 -9.21
N LYS A 241 -11.57 18.87 -9.61
CA LYS A 241 -11.94 20.28 -9.83
C LYS A 241 -11.99 21.09 -8.55
N ILE A 242 -12.59 20.56 -7.47
CA ILE A 242 -12.67 21.23 -6.17
C ILE A 242 -11.27 21.56 -5.63
N SER A 243 -10.33 20.64 -5.80
CA SER A 243 -8.97 20.80 -5.28
C SER A 243 -7.96 21.34 -6.30
N GLU A 244 -8.43 21.86 -7.44
CA GLU A 244 -7.58 22.40 -8.52
C GLU A 244 -6.42 21.45 -8.88
N THR A 245 -6.74 20.17 -9.07
CA THR A 245 -5.76 19.10 -9.29
C THR A 245 -6.08 18.28 -10.53
N ILE A 246 -5.08 17.55 -11.01
CA ILE A 246 -5.19 16.63 -12.14
C ILE A 246 -4.37 15.37 -11.87
N VAL A 247 -4.77 14.25 -12.45
CA VAL A 247 -4.08 12.96 -12.27
C VAL A 247 -3.32 12.58 -13.53
N ILE A 248 -2.01 12.51 -13.41
CA ILE A 248 -1.09 12.18 -14.50
C ILE A 248 -0.42 10.82 -14.27
N ILE A 249 0.10 10.23 -15.34
CA ILE A 249 0.95 9.04 -15.26
C ILE A 249 2.33 9.47 -14.74
N ASP A 250 2.80 8.81 -13.69
CA ASP A 250 4.11 9.07 -13.09
C ASP A 250 5.18 8.37 -13.93
N ASN A 251 5.62 8.99 -15.02
CA ASN A 251 6.79 8.54 -15.77
C ASN A 251 8.04 8.90 -14.96
N THR A 252 8.48 7.96 -14.12
CA THR A 252 9.63 8.10 -13.21
C THR A 252 10.91 8.62 -13.92
N LYS A 253 11.04 8.43 -15.24
CA LYS A 253 12.14 8.98 -16.06
C LYS A 253 12.12 10.51 -16.23
N ALA A 254 10.96 11.13 -16.44
CA ALA A 254 10.86 12.58 -16.68
C ALA A 254 11.02 13.40 -15.38
N ALA A 255 10.68 12.82 -14.23
CA ALA A 255 10.89 13.46 -12.93
C ALA A 255 12.37 13.46 -12.53
N MET A 256 13.13 12.40 -12.87
CA MET A 256 14.57 12.32 -12.62
C MET A 256 15.39 13.26 -13.51
N GLU A 257 14.97 13.48 -14.77
CA GLU A 257 15.59 14.48 -15.65
C GLU A 257 15.40 15.91 -15.15
N ASN A 258 14.21 16.24 -14.65
CA ASN A 258 13.90 17.58 -14.15
C ASN A 258 14.62 17.90 -12.82
N ASP A 259 14.70 16.94 -11.88
CA ASP A 259 15.40 17.11 -10.58
C ASP A 259 16.92 17.29 -10.80
N ASN A 260 17.51 16.52 -11.73
CA ASN A 260 18.90 16.71 -12.13
C ASN A 260 19.12 18.07 -12.81
N SER A 261 18.19 18.53 -13.66
CA SER A 261 18.32 19.83 -14.33
C SER A 261 18.22 21.03 -13.37
N GLU A 262 17.36 20.97 -12.36
CA GLU A 262 17.24 22.01 -11.33
C GLU A 262 18.50 22.06 -10.44
N GLN A 263 19.08 20.90 -10.08
CA GLN A 263 20.37 20.83 -9.37
C GLN A 263 21.54 21.35 -10.23
N THR A 264 21.57 21.03 -11.53
CA THR A 264 22.64 21.49 -12.44
C THR A 264 22.56 23.00 -12.71
N LEU A 265 21.37 23.61 -12.59
CA LEU A 265 21.17 25.05 -12.73
C LEU A 265 21.52 25.79 -11.44
N GLU A 266 21.21 25.26 -10.26
CA GLU A 266 21.65 25.83 -8.99
C GLU A 266 23.19 25.75 -8.83
N GLU A 267 23.83 24.68 -9.29
CA GLU A 267 25.29 24.51 -9.26
C GLU A 267 26.04 25.42 -10.26
N LYS A 268 25.37 25.91 -11.31
CA LYS A 268 25.94 26.90 -12.26
C LYS A 268 25.74 28.35 -11.84
N VAL A 269 24.88 28.61 -10.85
CA VAL A 269 24.53 29.96 -10.38
C VAL A 269 25.25 30.32 -9.07
N VAL A 270 25.92 29.35 -8.43
CA VAL A 270 26.78 29.53 -7.24
C VAL A 270 28.25 29.66 -7.64
#